data_AF-A0A1C5MP76-F1
#
_entry.id   AF-A0A1C5MP76-F1
#
_cell.length_a   1.000
_cell.length_b   1.000
_cell.length_c   1.000
_cell.angle_alpha   90.00
_cell.angle_beta   90.00
_cell.angle_gamma   90.00
#
_symmetry.space_group_name_H-M   'P 1'
#
loop_
_entity.id
_entity.type
_entity.pdbx_description
1 polymer ?
#
loop_
_entity_poly.entity_id
_entity_poly.type
_entity_poly.pdbx_seq_one_letter_code
_entity_poly.pdbx_strand_id
1 'polypeptide(L)'
;MNDTNTKDYMIDVAQDTTYQNQSDDYKKSFAKWRSNPQNSFGFQFTHDTREHSYIDGEGFVPHKAEVAERISMLKCCSLLGICLVVMLAIDFLNYFIVNKYAPDTTGTFVYFSQTDGGYGRYGVGMTFILGLLFAAKFVVPGLIFKIVTKIPNKVVFANSKGYEKMRGTAVVIMMVIIVVGRVGQYILSLLFSTVHLDGIYSIFVFSEDPVVALVSFAFFAIIVPIMQEIVFRGVFLQTFRQFGDTFAIMITAVVNGLCYYDITYLPFVVCCTAVLGLFTIRTGSVFTAISMSICAHITNFVLSYIVLYDLPYAKIAEVIICTVIVGVSLVMYSKLTSFGDWTFNIENDNSFMTMSKRVKSFISTNSIAVWIAAILVTMFVCARII
;
A
#
# COMPACT_ATOMS: atom_id res chain seq x y z
N MET A 1 -2.27 49.68 11.31
CA MET A 1 -1.35 48.96 12.22
C MET A 1 -1.63 47.48 11.99
N ASN A 2 -0.85 46.85 11.12
CA ASN A 2 -1.14 45.53 10.55
C ASN A 2 -0.48 44.42 11.39
N ASP A 3 -1.28 43.64 12.09
CA ASP A 3 -1.39 42.16 12.07
C ASP A 3 -0.14 41.25 11.98
N THR A 4 1.06 41.71 12.35
CA THR A 4 2.27 40.87 12.40
C THR A 4 2.51 40.22 13.77
N ASN A 5 2.04 40.82 14.88
CA ASN A 5 2.31 40.32 16.24
C ASN A 5 1.44 39.12 16.67
N THR A 6 0.35 38.82 15.95
CA THR A 6 -0.61 37.77 16.29
C THR A 6 -0.18 36.38 15.83
N LYS A 7 0.70 36.29 14.82
CA LYS A 7 1.19 35.01 14.27
C LYS A 7 2.16 34.28 15.18
N ASP A 8 2.97 35.00 15.97
CA ASP A 8 3.99 34.38 16.83
C ASP A 8 3.40 33.56 17.99
N TYR A 9 2.12 33.79 18.34
CA TYR A 9 1.44 33.15 19.46
C TYR A 9 0.32 32.19 19.06
N MET A 10 -0.04 32.14 17.77
CA MET A 10 -1.07 31.27 17.21
C MET A 10 -0.45 30.04 16.56
N ILE A 11 -0.78 28.86 17.07
CA ILE A 11 -0.38 27.58 16.45
C ILE A 11 -1.47 27.20 15.45
N ASP A 12 -1.17 27.13 14.15
CA ASP A 12 -2.06 26.56 13.12
C ASP A 12 -1.38 25.33 12.49
N VAL A 13 -1.69 24.16 13.05
CA VAL A 13 -1.05 22.90 12.63
C VAL A 13 -1.24 22.63 11.13
N ALA A 14 -2.35 23.06 10.53
CA ALA A 14 -2.60 22.80 9.11
C ALA A 14 -1.69 23.65 8.19
N GLN A 15 -1.33 24.86 8.61
CA GLN A 15 -0.47 25.78 7.87
C GLN A 15 1.02 25.63 8.22
N ASP A 16 1.32 25.31 9.47
CA ASP A 16 2.68 25.23 10.00
C ASP A 16 3.39 23.90 9.63
N THR A 17 2.63 22.87 9.22
CA THR A 17 3.22 21.58 8.84
C THR A 17 3.95 21.67 7.50
N THR A 18 5.26 21.41 7.51
CA THR A 18 6.08 21.31 6.30
C THR A 18 6.19 19.86 5.81
N TYR A 19 5.99 19.65 4.50
CA TYR A 19 6.14 18.36 3.84
C TYR A 19 7.36 18.33 2.93
N GLN A 20 8.24 17.36 3.16
CA GLN A 20 9.48 17.18 2.40
C GLN A 20 9.19 16.86 0.93
N ASN A 21 9.96 17.46 0.02
CA ASN A 21 10.01 17.14 -1.41
C ASN A 21 8.67 17.24 -2.16
N GLN A 22 7.70 18.01 -1.64
CA GLN A 22 6.39 18.23 -2.26
C GLN A 22 6.32 19.54 -3.07
N SER A 23 5.48 19.56 -4.10
CA SER A 23 5.18 20.77 -4.88
C SER A 23 4.37 21.78 -4.07
N ASP A 24 4.47 23.07 -4.41
CA ASP A 24 3.72 24.13 -3.72
C ASP A 24 2.20 23.99 -3.93
N ASP A 25 1.78 23.51 -5.10
CA ASP A 25 0.40 23.14 -5.41
C ASP A 25 -0.12 22.06 -4.44
N TYR A 26 0.70 21.04 -4.16
CA TYR A 26 0.37 20.00 -3.18
C TYR A 26 0.19 20.62 -1.80
N LYS A 27 1.18 21.39 -1.33
CA LYS A 27 1.17 21.99 0.03
C LYS A 27 -0.06 22.88 0.23
N LYS A 28 -0.35 23.76 -0.74
CA LYS A 28 -1.52 24.65 -0.72
C LYS A 28 -2.83 23.86 -0.71
N SER A 29 -2.94 22.83 -1.54
CA SER A 29 -4.15 22.00 -1.62
C SER A 29 -4.38 21.20 -0.35
N PHE A 30 -3.31 20.66 0.24
CA PHE A 30 -3.39 19.85 1.44
C PHE A 30 -3.68 20.68 2.69
N ALA A 31 -3.01 21.83 2.85
CA ALA A 31 -3.30 22.79 3.92
C ALA A 31 -4.76 23.26 3.85
N LYS A 32 -5.25 23.63 2.65
CA LYS A 32 -6.66 24.03 2.43
C LYS A 32 -7.66 22.91 2.76
N TRP A 33 -7.30 21.66 2.45
CA TRP A 33 -8.15 20.51 2.76
C TRP A 33 -8.22 20.25 4.27
N ARG A 34 -7.10 20.42 4.99
CA ARG A 34 -7.01 20.27 6.45
C ARG A 34 -7.70 21.42 7.20
N SER A 35 -7.58 22.64 6.72
CA SER A 35 -8.12 23.85 7.35
C SER A 35 -9.62 24.07 7.09
N ASN A 36 -10.29 23.16 6.38
CA ASN A 36 -11.70 23.29 6.03
C ASN A 36 -12.59 22.84 7.19
N PRO A 37 -13.38 23.74 7.83
CA PRO A 37 -14.21 23.38 8.98
C PRO A 37 -15.29 22.33 8.66
N GLN A 38 -15.71 22.25 7.41
CA GLN A 38 -16.69 21.25 6.94
C GLN A 38 -16.09 19.85 6.75
N ASN A 39 -14.75 19.74 6.81
CA ASN A 39 -14.04 18.48 6.62
C ASN A 39 -13.55 17.92 7.95
N SER A 40 -14.31 16.99 8.50
CA SER A 40 -13.98 16.38 9.79
C SER A 40 -12.83 15.36 9.77
N PHE A 41 -12.27 15.06 8.59
CA PHE A 41 -11.13 14.15 8.40
C PHE A 41 -9.77 14.86 8.41
N GLY A 42 -9.77 16.18 8.22
CA GLY A 42 -8.57 17.00 8.34
C GLY A 42 -8.23 17.23 9.80
N PHE A 43 -6.97 16.97 10.17
CA PHE A 43 -6.44 17.34 11.46
C PHE A 43 -6.20 18.85 11.48
N GLN A 44 -7.16 19.56 12.05
CA GLN A 44 -7.15 20.99 12.30
C GLN A 44 -6.99 21.23 13.81
N PHE A 45 -6.00 22.03 14.18
CA PHE A 45 -5.84 22.53 15.53
C PHE A 45 -5.29 23.95 15.43
N THR A 46 -6.10 24.90 15.89
CA THR A 46 -5.76 26.31 16.00
C THR A 46 -5.88 26.71 17.46
N HIS A 47 -4.79 27.17 18.07
CA HIS A 47 -4.79 27.56 19.47
C HIS A 47 -3.89 28.78 19.69
N ASP A 48 -4.43 29.78 20.36
CA ASP A 48 -3.65 30.89 20.89
C ASP A 48 -2.98 30.43 22.18
N THR A 49 -1.66 30.44 22.20
CA THR A 49 -0.84 30.01 23.35
C THR A 49 -1.09 30.80 24.64
N ARG A 50 -1.80 31.94 24.55
CA ARG A 50 -2.19 32.79 25.69
C ARG A 50 -3.54 32.38 26.29
N GLU A 51 -4.34 31.56 25.60
CA GLU A 51 -5.65 31.15 26.07
C GLU A 51 -5.55 29.95 27.03
N HIS A 52 -6.11 30.11 28.23
CA HIS A 52 -6.21 29.04 29.21
C HIS A 52 -7.67 28.81 29.56
N SER A 53 -8.19 27.63 29.21
CA SER A 53 -9.54 27.21 29.59
C SER A 53 -9.52 26.60 31.00
N TYR A 54 -10.25 27.22 31.93
CA TYR A 54 -10.44 26.69 33.27
C TYR A 54 -11.72 25.87 33.34
N ILE A 55 -11.62 24.62 33.79
CA ILE A 55 -12.78 23.77 34.10
C ILE A 55 -12.85 23.62 35.61
N ASP A 56 -13.99 24.00 36.19
CA ASP A 56 -14.20 23.90 37.63
C ASP A 56 -14.08 22.43 38.09
N GLY A 57 -13.27 22.18 39.11
CA GLY A 57 -12.91 20.83 39.59
C GLY A 57 -11.74 20.13 38.88
N GLU A 58 -11.36 20.52 37.66
CA GLU A 58 -10.19 19.95 36.97
C GLU A 58 -9.02 20.96 36.78
N GLY A 59 -9.27 22.24 37.02
CA GLY A 59 -8.27 23.30 36.89
C GLY A 59 -8.12 23.80 35.45
N PHE A 60 -6.97 24.39 35.12
CA PHE A 60 -6.66 24.79 33.75
C PHE A 60 -6.41 23.55 32.89
N VAL A 61 -7.34 23.27 31.97
CA VAL A 61 -7.21 22.16 31.03
C VAL A 61 -6.57 22.69 29.75
N PRO A 62 -5.31 22.32 29.44
CA PRO A 62 -4.71 22.73 28.18
C PRO A 62 -5.51 22.09 27.04
N HIS A 63 -5.89 22.87 26.04
CA HIS A 63 -6.47 22.32 24.82
C HIS A 63 -5.36 21.54 24.10
N LYS A 64 -5.32 20.22 24.27
CA LYS A 64 -4.21 19.41 23.76
C LYS A 64 -4.40 19.09 22.28
N ALA A 65 -3.47 19.53 21.44
CA ALA A 65 -3.36 19.14 20.03
C ALA A 65 -3.41 17.61 19.84
N GLU A 66 -2.87 16.85 20.81
CA GLU A 66 -2.92 15.39 20.85
C GLU A 66 -4.35 14.82 20.80
N VAL A 67 -5.31 15.45 21.48
CA VAL A 67 -6.70 14.98 21.52
C VAL A 67 -7.39 15.24 20.17
N ALA A 68 -7.18 16.43 19.59
CA ALA A 68 -7.69 16.77 18.26
C ALA A 68 -7.10 15.88 17.16
N GLU A 69 -5.80 15.56 17.26
CA GLU A 69 -5.12 14.61 16.38
C GLU A 69 -5.76 13.23 16.48
N ARG A 70 -5.94 12.71 17.70
CA ARG A 70 -6.55 11.41 17.95
C ARG A 70 -7.97 11.31 17.38
N ILE A 71 -8.81 12.33 17.58
CA ILE A 71 -10.19 12.33 17.06
C ILE A 71 -10.20 12.27 15.53
N SER A 72 -9.37 13.09 14.88
CA SER A 72 -9.27 13.15 13.41
C SER A 72 -8.74 11.82 12.85
N MET A 73 -7.75 11.24 13.52
CA MET A 73 -7.18 9.94 13.16
C MET A 73 -8.21 8.82 13.29
N LEU A 74 -8.96 8.75 14.39
CA LEU A 74 -10.00 7.73 14.59
C LEU A 74 -11.09 7.79 13.51
N LYS A 75 -11.46 8.98 13.03
CA LYS A 75 -12.39 9.14 11.90
C LYS A 75 -11.81 8.60 10.59
N CYS A 76 -10.55 8.92 10.30
CA CYS A 76 -9.84 8.40 9.12
C CYS A 76 -9.70 6.87 9.18
N CYS A 77 -9.31 6.34 10.34
CA CYS A 77 -9.22 4.91 10.62
C CYS A 77 -10.58 4.22 10.47
N SER A 78 -11.66 4.85 10.96
CA SER A 78 -13.01 4.29 10.87
C SER A 78 -13.44 4.10 9.42
N LEU A 79 -13.25 5.15 8.60
CA LEU A 79 -13.53 5.12 7.17
C LEU A 79 -12.63 4.13 6.42
N LEU A 80 -11.34 4.06 6.77
CA LEU A 80 -10.41 3.09 6.20
C LEU A 80 -10.93 1.67 6.48
N GLY A 81 -11.27 1.35 7.73
CA GLY A 81 -11.80 0.04 8.10
C GLY A 81 -13.06 -0.34 7.31
N ILE A 82 -13.99 0.60 7.10
CA ILE A 82 -15.18 0.37 6.25
C ILE A 82 -14.75 0.05 4.82
N CYS A 83 -13.83 0.85 4.24
CA CYS A 83 -13.33 0.61 2.89
C CYS A 83 -12.64 -0.75 2.76
N LEU A 84 -11.91 -1.18 3.80
CA LEU A 84 -11.24 -2.47 3.84
C LEU A 84 -12.21 -3.65 3.97
N VAL A 85 -13.32 -3.49 4.68
CA VAL A 85 -14.42 -4.47 4.68
C VAL A 85 -15.06 -4.55 3.29
N VAL A 86 -15.23 -3.43 2.58
CA VAL A 86 -15.73 -3.44 1.19
C VAL A 86 -14.74 -4.15 0.26
N MET A 87 -13.42 -3.93 0.42
CA MET A 87 -12.39 -4.70 -0.32
C MET A 87 -12.60 -6.20 -0.13
N LEU A 88 -12.73 -6.64 1.12
CA LEU A 88 -12.93 -8.05 1.47
C LEU A 88 -14.26 -8.60 0.91
N ALA A 89 -15.34 -7.81 0.93
CA ALA A 89 -16.62 -8.21 0.36
C ALA A 89 -16.55 -8.44 -1.16
N ILE A 90 -15.75 -7.63 -1.88
CA ILE A 90 -15.51 -7.82 -3.32
C ILE A 90 -14.71 -9.12 -3.57
N ASP A 91 -13.74 -9.45 -2.71
CA ASP A 91 -13.02 -10.72 -2.81
C ASP A 91 -13.91 -11.94 -2.53
N PHE A 92 -14.83 -11.85 -1.56
CA PHE A 92 -15.83 -12.90 -1.36
C PHE A 92 -16.76 -13.05 -2.57
N LEU A 93 -17.21 -11.94 -3.15
CA LEU A 93 -18.00 -11.97 -4.39
C LEU A 93 -17.21 -12.65 -5.53
N ASN A 94 -15.92 -12.34 -5.64
CA ASN A 94 -15.03 -12.97 -6.61
C ASN A 94 -14.95 -14.49 -6.39
N TYR A 95 -14.75 -14.93 -5.16
CA TYR A 95 -14.74 -16.35 -4.79
C TYR A 95 -16.06 -17.06 -5.17
N PHE A 96 -17.21 -16.48 -4.88
CA PHE A 96 -18.50 -17.06 -5.26
C PHE A 96 -18.71 -17.16 -6.77
N ILE A 97 -18.29 -16.13 -7.52
CA ILE A 97 -18.36 -16.15 -8.99
C ILE A 97 -17.46 -17.26 -9.53
N VAL A 98 -16.23 -17.36 -9.05
CA VAL A 98 -15.30 -18.41 -9.46
C VAL A 98 -15.88 -19.80 -9.18
N ASN A 99 -16.36 -20.07 -7.97
CA ASN A 99 -16.92 -21.39 -7.63
C ASN A 99 -18.18 -21.72 -8.43
N LYS A 100 -18.98 -20.73 -8.83
CA LYS A 100 -20.18 -20.97 -9.64
C LYS A 100 -19.83 -21.38 -11.08
N TYR A 101 -18.83 -20.75 -11.67
CA TYR A 101 -18.49 -20.95 -13.09
C TYR A 101 -17.32 -21.92 -13.31
N ALA A 102 -16.56 -22.24 -12.26
CA ALA A 102 -15.42 -23.17 -12.26
C ALA A 102 -15.32 -23.89 -10.90
N PRO A 103 -16.25 -24.81 -10.59
CA PRO A 103 -16.44 -25.40 -9.25
C PRO A 103 -15.26 -26.22 -8.70
N ASP A 104 -14.29 -26.58 -9.54
CA ASP A 104 -13.12 -27.36 -9.11
C ASP A 104 -11.87 -26.50 -8.83
N THR A 105 -11.96 -25.17 -8.99
CA THR A 105 -10.82 -24.25 -8.82
C THR A 105 -10.76 -23.64 -7.43
N THR A 106 -9.62 -23.75 -6.75
CA THR A 106 -9.32 -23.03 -5.50
C THR A 106 -9.07 -21.52 -5.73
N GLY A 107 -9.72 -20.91 -6.72
CA GLY A 107 -9.50 -19.51 -7.10
C GLY A 107 -8.43 -19.30 -8.18
N THR A 108 -8.03 -18.03 -8.36
CA THR A 108 -7.00 -17.58 -9.31
C THR A 108 -5.58 -17.77 -8.79
N PHE A 109 -5.41 -18.24 -7.56
CA PHE A 109 -4.12 -18.36 -6.91
C PHE A 109 -3.43 -19.66 -7.26
N VAL A 110 -2.14 -19.53 -7.54
CA VAL A 110 -1.22 -20.62 -7.81
C VAL A 110 -0.45 -20.85 -6.51
N TYR A 111 -0.55 -22.05 -5.96
CA TYR A 111 0.18 -22.43 -4.74
C TYR A 111 1.47 -23.18 -5.04
N PHE A 112 2.41 -23.21 -4.09
CA PHE A 112 3.72 -23.87 -4.26
C PHE A 112 3.60 -25.36 -4.57
N SER A 113 2.65 -26.08 -3.97
CA SER A 113 2.44 -27.50 -4.25
C SER A 113 2.01 -27.84 -5.66
N GLN A 114 1.42 -26.89 -6.37
CA GLN A 114 0.90 -27.11 -7.71
C GLN A 114 1.93 -26.78 -8.79
N THR A 115 3.13 -26.29 -8.43
CA THR A 115 4.09 -25.75 -9.41
C THR A 115 4.58 -26.77 -10.43
N ASP A 116 4.29 -28.05 -10.20
CA ASP A 116 4.72 -29.20 -11.00
C ASP A 116 3.63 -29.70 -11.98
N GLY A 117 2.79 -28.80 -12.52
CA GLY A 117 2.06 -29.05 -13.77
C GLY A 117 0.53 -29.29 -13.70
N GLY A 118 -0.21 -28.46 -12.94
CA GLY A 118 -1.68 -28.56 -12.85
C GLY A 118 -2.43 -27.26 -13.11
N TYR A 119 -2.24 -26.61 -14.26
CA TYR A 119 -2.82 -25.27 -14.51
C TYR A 119 -3.51 -25.14 -15.88
N GLY A 120 -4.74 -24.62 -15.86
CA GLY A 120 -5.50 -24.30 -17.07
C GLY A 120 -6.98 -24.52 -16.88
N ARG A 121 -7.69 -23.54 -16.30
CA ARG A 121 -9.12 -23.72 -15.97
C ARG A 121 -10.03 -22.56 -16.32
N TYR A 122 -9.50 -21.40 -16.70
CA TYR A 122 -10.31 -20.22 -17.04
C TYR A 122 -10.17 -19.83 -18.52
N GLY A 123 -11.30 -19.77 -19.23
CA GLY A 123 -11.35 -19.17 -20.56
C GLY A 123 -11.22 -17.64 -20.50
N VAL A 124 -11.02 -17.02 -21.67
CA VAL A 124 -10.77 -15.57 -21.81
C VAL A 124 -11.81 -14.71 -21.09
N GLY A 125 -13.10 -15.03 -21.25
CA GLY A 125 -14.19 -14.28 -20.62
C GLY A 125 -14.14 -14.29 -19.09
N MET A 126 -13.82 -15.43 -18.49
CA MET A 126 -13.69 -15.54 -17.03
C MET A 126 -12.46 -14.77 -16.53
N THR A 127 -11.33 -14.87 -17.21
CA THR A 127 -10.11 -14.12 -16.87
C THR A 127 -10.34 -12.62 -16.93
N PHE A 128 -11.13 -12.15 -17.90
CA PHE A 128 -11.52 -10.74 -17.99
C PHE A 128 -12.41 -10.30 -16.81
N ILE A 129 -13.43 -11.08 -16.46
CA ILE A 129 -14.31 -10.81 -15.30
C ILE A 129 -13.49 -10.78 -14.00
N LEU A 130 -12.58 -11.73 -13.82
CA LEU A 130 -11.67 -11.79 -12.67
C LEU A 130 -10.80 -10.53 -12.60
N GLY A 131 -10.17 -10.14 -13.71
CA GLY A 131 -9.38 -8.92 -13.80
C GLY A 131 -10.17 -7.66 -13.42
N LEU A 132 -11.44 -7.57 -13.85
CA LEU A 132 -12.33 -6.48 -13.47
C LEU A 132 -12.67 -6.48 -11.98
N LEU A 133 -12.91 -7.65 -11.37
CA LEU A 133 -13.19 -7.75 -9.94
C LEU A 133 -11.98 -7.39 -9.09
N PHE A 134 -10.77 -7.82 -9.48
CA PHE A 134 -9.52 -7.40 -8.84
C PHE A 134 -9.28 -5.89 -8.98
N ALA A 135 -9.60 -5.28 -10.13
CA ALA A 135 -9.55 -3.83 -10.26
C ALA A 135 -10.61 -3.15 -9.37
N ALA A 136 -11.84 -3.68 -9.35
CA ALA A 136 -12.95 -3.16 -8.55
C ALA A 136 -12.64 -3.17 -7.05
N LYS A 137 -11.94 -4.22 -6.56
CA LYS A 137 -11.45 -4.32 -5.18
C LYS A 137 -10.73 -3.05 -4.74
N PHE A 138 -9.89 -2.46 -5.59
CA PHE A 138 -9.18 -1.23 -5.24
C PHE A 138 -9.99 0.02 -5.60
N VAL A 139 -10.56 0.07 -6.81
CA VAL A 139 -11.24 1.26 -7.33
C VAL A 139 -12.46 1.64 -6.50
N VAL A 140 -13.34 0.69 -6.16
CA VAL A 140 -14.59 0.99 -5.45
C VAL A 140 -14.33 1.60 -4.06
N PRO A 141 -13.53 0.97 -3.18
CA PRO A 141 -13.26 1.53 -1.86
C PRO A 141 -12.39 2.79 -1.91
N GLY A 142 -11.46 2.87 -2.88
CA GLY A 142 -10.67 4.07 -3.12
C GLY A 142 -11.53 5.29 -3.49
N LEU A 143 -12.54 5.09 -4.35
CA LEU A 143 -13.50 6.13 -4.70
C LEU A 143 -14.39 6.52 -3.51
N ILE A 144 -14.91 5.54 -2.76
CA ILE A 144 -15.68 5.80 -1.53
C ILE A 144 -14.85 6.67 -0.58
N PHE A 145 -13.63 6.24 -0.28
CA PHE A 145 -12.74 6.96 0.64
C PHE A 145 -12.47 8.39 0.14
N LYS A 146 -12.15 8.55 -1.14
CA LYS A 146 -11.87 9.85 -1.75
C LYS A 146 -13.09 10.78 -1.72
N ILE A 147 -14.29 10.27 -2.04
CA ILE A 147 -15.53 11.06 -2.07
C ILE A 147 -15.91 11.52 -0.66
N VAL A 148 -15.81 10.60 0.32
CA VAL A 148 -16.17 10.89 1.72
C VAL A 148 -15.16 11.86 2.36
N THR A 149 -13.87 11.65 2.16
CA THR A 149 -12.83 12.57 2.68
C THR A 149 -12.73 13.87 1.90
N LYS A 150 -13.22 13.92 0.66
CA LYS A 150 -13.09 15.06 -0.26
C LYS A 150 -11.63 15.47 -0.49
N ILE A 151 -10.70 14.51 -0.41
CA ILE A 151 -9.27 14.77 -0.64
C ILE A 151 -9.04 15.25 -2.08
N PRO A 152 -8.32 16.37 -2.29
CA PRO A 152 -8.20 16.97 -3.61
C PRO A 152 -7.32 16.12 -4.54
N ASN A 153 -7.65 16.13 -5.85
CA ASN A 153 -6.90 15.38 -6.87
C ASN A 153 -5.40 15.75 -6.91
N LYS A 154 -5.04 16.99 -6.58
CA LYS A 154 -3.65 17.46 -6.54
C LYS A 154 -2.83 16.78 -5.43
N VAL A 155 -3.49 16.34 -4.36
CA VAL A 155 -2.87 15.56 -3.27
C VAL A 155 -2.83 14.08 -3.65
N VAL A 156 -3.91 13.54 -4.21
CA VAL A 156 -3.98 12.14 -4.65
C VAL A 156 -2.96 11.82 -5.74
N PHE A 157 -2.81 12.71 -6.72
CA PHE A 157 -1.84 12.59 -7.80
C PHE A 157 -0.65 13.53 -7.55
N ALA A 158 -0.08 13.44 -6.34
CA ALA A 158 1.13 14.17 -6.01
C ALA A 158 2.23 13.87 -7.04
N ASN A 159 2.82 14.93 -7.58
CA ASN A 159 3.85 14.85 -8.61
C ASN A 159 4.80 16.05 -8.46
N SER A 160 5.82 15.86 -7.62
CA SER A 160 6.90 16.83 -7.47
C SER A 160 7.88 16.76 -8.65
N LYS A 161 8.34 17.93 -9.10
CA LYS A 161 9.36 18.06 -10.15
C LYS A 161 10.76 18.10 -9.51
N GLY A 162 11.78 17.65 -10.25
CA GLY A 162 13.19 17.75 -9.81
C GLY A 162 13.80 16.46 -9.23
N TYR A 163 13.00 15.42 -8.98
CA TYR A 163 13.45 14.14 -8.42
C TYR A 163 13.50 12.99 -9.44
N GLU A 164 13.63 13.29 -10.74
CA GLU A 164 13.55 12.29 -11.82
C GLU A 164 14.64 11.22 -11.74
N LYS A 165 15.88 11.61 -11.43
CA LYS A 165 16.99 10.66 -11.19
C LYS A 165 16.69 9.70 -10.04
N MET A 166 16.04 10.20 -8.99
CA MET A 166 15.61 9.39 -7.84
C MET A 166 14.46 8.44 -8.18
N ARG A 167 13.66 8.73 -9.21
CA ARG A 167 12.67 7.77 -9.70
C ARG A 167 13.34 6.57 -10.35
N GLY A 168 14.39 6.82 -11.14
CA GLY A 168 15.19 5.76 -11.75
C GLY A 168 15.82 4.83 -10.71
N THR A 169 16.41 5.38 -9.64
CA THR A 169 16.94 4.57 -8.54
C THR A 169 15.88 3.77 -7.83
N ALA A 170 14.69 4.34 -7.66
CA ALA A 170 13.59 3.66 -6.99
C ALA A 170 13.18 2.38 -7.72
N VAL A 171 13.09 2.42 -9.06
CA VAL A 171 12.77 1.22 -9.87
C VAL A 171 13.86 0.16 -9.74
N VAL A 172 15.14 0.57 -9.78
CA VAL A 172 16.28 -0.34 -9.63
C VAL A 172 16.30 -1.00 -8.24
N ILE A 173 16.03 -0.24 -7.18
CA ILE A 173 15.95 -0.75 -5.81
C ILE A 173 14.77 -1.72 -5.68
N MET A 174 13.63 -1.41 -6.30
CA MET A 174 12.48 -2.29 -6.33
C MET A 174 12.82 -3.65 -6.96
N MET A 175 13.63 -3.67 -8.03
CA MET A 175 14.10 -4.92 -8.66
C MET A 175 14.86 -5.82 -7.71
N VAL A 176 15.76 -5.26 -6.91
CA VAL A 176 16.51 -6.03 -5.89
C VAL A 176 15.56 -6.56 -4.82
N ILE A 177 14.62 -5.74 -4.36
CA ILE A 177 13.67 -6.13 -3.30
C ILE A 177 12.76 -7.26 -3.75
N ILE A 178 12.34 -7.28 -5.02
CA ILE A 178 11.51 -8.38 -5.54
C ILE A 178 12.30 -9.69 -5.51
N VAL A 179 13.55 -9.68 -5.95
CA VAL A 179 14.38 -10.90 -5.96
C VAL A 179 14.61 -11.40 -4.54
N VAL A 180 15.07 -10.52 -3.64
CA VAL A 180 15.29 -10.86 -2.22
C VAL A 180 13.98 -11.32 -1.57
N GLY A 181 12.89 -10.64 -1.88
CA GLY A 181 11.57 -10.91 -1.35
C GLY A 181 11.00 -12.25 -1.82
N ARG A 182 11.19 -12.62 -3.09
CA ARG A 182 10.80 -13.94 -3.62
C ARG A 182 11.60 -15.06 -2.97
N VAL A 183 12.91 -14.86 -2.75
CA VAL A 183 13.73 -15.82 -2.01
C VAL A 183 13.25 -15.95 -0.56
N GLY A 184 12.94 -14.82 0.10
CA GLY A 184 12.40 -14.83 1.46
C GLY A 184 11.04 -15.54 1.55
N GLN A 185 10.14 -15.29 0.59
CA GLN A 185 8.86 -15.98 0.47
C GLN A 185 9.08 -17.49 0.28
N TYR A 186 9.99 -17.90 -0.62
CA TYR A 186 10.31 -19.31 -0.85
C TYR A 186 10.79 -20.01 0.43
N ILE A 187 11.72 -19.39 1.17
CA ILE A 187 12.21 -19.93 2.44
C ILE A 187 11.07 -20.04 3.45
N LEU A 188 10.21 -19.02 3.55
CA LEU A 188 9.08 -19.03 4.46
C LEU A 188 8.07 -20.12 4.09
N SER A 189 7.75 -20.29 2.81
CA SER A 189 6.88 -21.36 2.33
C SER A 189 7.47 -22.75 2.59
N LEU A 190 8.79 -22.93 2.49
CA LEU A 190 9.45 -24.18 2.88
C LEU A 190 9.32 -24.48 4.37
N LEU A 191 9.47 -23.46 5.23
CA LEU A 191 9.27 -23.62 6.67
C LEU A 191 7.81 -23.98 7.00
N PHE A 192 6.84 -23.32 6.36
CA PHE A 192 5.42 -23.60 6.56
C PHE A 192 4.98 -24.95 5.96
N SER A 193 5.65 -25.44 4.92
CA SER A 193 5.43 -26.78 4.41
C SER A 193 5.75 -27.87 5.44
N THR A 194 6.65 -27.63 6.40
CA THR A 194 6.92 -28.59 7.50
C THR A 194 5.72 -28.81 8.43
N VAL A 195 4.82 -27.83 8.51
CA VAL A 195 3.53 -27.91 9.22
C VAL A 195 2.36 -28.14 8.27
N HIS A 196 2.63 -28.64 7.06
CA HIS A 196 1.64 -28.98 6.04
C HIS A 196 0.83 -27.77 5.53
N LEU A 197 1.37 -26.54 5.65
CA LEU A 197 0.73 -25.34 5.12
C LEU A 197 1.34 -24.94 3.77
N ASP A 198 0.49 -24.84 2.75
CA ASP A 198 0.88 -24.43 1.41
C ASP A 198 0.72 -22.92 1.22
N GLY A 199 1.73 -22.30 0.63
CA GLY A 199 1.76 -20.86 0.38
C GLY A 199 1.33 -20.50 -1.03
N ILE A 200 0.79 -19.30 -1.21
CA ILE A 200 0.60 -18.72 -2.54
C ILE A 200 1.97 -18.46 -3.19
N TYR A 201 2.18 -19.02 -4.39
CA TYR A 201 3.32 -18.75 -5.27
C TYR A 201 3.03 -17.60 -6.24
N SER A 202 1.81 -17.54 -6.80
CA SER A 202 1.40 -16.48 -7.71
C SER A 202 -0.08 -16.12 -7.59
N ILE A 203 -0.39 -14.86 -7.88
CA ILE A 203 -1.72 -14.26 -7.75
C ILE A 203 -2.45 -14.04 -9.09
N PHE A 204 -1.82 -14.38 -10.23
CA PHE A 204 -2.39 -14.19 -11.55
C PHE A 204 -2.97 -15.49 -12.12
N VAL A 205 -3.86 -15.35 -13.11
CA VAL A 205 -4.41 -16.49 -13.87
C VAL A 205 -3.35 -17.02 -14.85
N PHE A 206 -2.84 -18.22 -14.59
CA PHE A 206 -1.97 -18.92 -15.54
C PHE A 206 -2.79 -19.69 -16.58
N SER A 207 -2.38 -19.62 -17.84
CA SER A 207 -2.95 -20.37 -18.95
C SER A 207 -1.91 -20.52 -20.07
N GLU A 208 -1.94 -21.67 -20.74
CA GLU A 208 -1.18 -21.91 -21.97
C GLU A 208 -1.76 -21.19 -23.17
N ASP A 209 -3.06 -20.84 -23.14
CA ASP A 209 -3.70 -20.05 -24.19
C ASP A 209 -3.09 -18.63 -24.20
N PRO A 210 -2.42 -18.23 -25.30
CA PRO A 210 -1.77 -16.92 -25.40
C PRO A 210 -2.72 -15.74 -25.18
N VAL A 211 -4.00 -15.89 -25.55
CA VAL A 211 -5.00 -14.82 -25.38
C VAL A 211 -5.35 -14.66 -23.90
N VAL A 212 -5.55 -15.78 -23.19
CA VAL A 212 -5.81 -15.75 -21.75
C VAL A 212 -4.60 -15.20 -21.00
N ALA A 213 -3.39 -15.62 -21.37
CA ALA A 213 -2.15 -15.11 -20.80
C ALA A 213 -1.99 -13.60 -21.01
N LEU A 214 -2.32 -13.08 -22.20
CA LEU A 214 -2.27 -11.66 -22.51
C LEU A 214 -3.29 -10.85 -21.67
N VAL A 215 -4.51 -11.34 -21.52
CA VAL A 215 -5.53 -10.69 -20.68
C VAL A 215 -5.08 -10.71 -19.22
N SER A 216 -4.55 -11.83 -18.74
CA SER A 216 -3.98 -11.95 -17.39
C SER A 216 -2.83 -10.97 -17.17
N PHE A 217 -1.90 -10.86 -18.12
CA PHE A 217 -0.82 -9.88 -18.09
C PHE A 217 -1.34 -8.44 -18.01
N ALA A 218 -2.27 -8.06 -18.88
CA ALA A 218 -2.83 -6.71 -18.89
C ALA A 218 -3.46 -6.32 -17.55
N PHE A 219 -4.24 -7.22 -16.94
CA PHE A 219 -4.87 -6.94 -15.65
C PHE A 219 -3.88 -7.02 -14.48
N PHE A 220 -3.23 -8.15 -14.28
CA PHE A 220 -2.46 -8.43 -13.06
C PHE A 220 -1.06 -7.79 -13.06
N ALA A 221 -0.46 -7.54 -14.22
CA ALA A 221 0.87 -6.91 -14.29
C ALA A 221 0.81 -5.38 -14.46
N ILE A 222 -0.31 -4.83 -14.95
CA ILE A 222 -0.42 -3.40 -15.29
C ILE A 222 -1.61 -2.74 -14.59
N ILE A 223 -2.84 -3.10 -14.94
CA ILE A 223 -4.04 -2.35 -14.51
C ILE A 223 -4.23 -2.40 -13.00
N VAL A 224 -4.22 -3.60 -12.40
CA VAL A 224 -4.41 -3.82 -10.96
C VAL A 224 -3.33 -3.10 -10.14
N PRO A 225 -2.01 -3.27 -10.41
CA PRO A 225 -0.99 -2.53 -9.66
C PRO A 225 -1.14 -1.00 -9.80
N ILE A 226 -1.52 -0.47 -10.96
CA ILE A 226 -1.80 0.97 -11.10
C ILE A 226 -2.93 1.40 -10.15
N MET A 227 -4.05 0.68 -10.17
CA MET A 227 -5.21 1.02 -9.33
C MET A 227 -4.88 0.90 -7.83
N GLN A 228 -4.16 -0.16 -7.46
CA GLN A 228 -3.70 -0.38 -6.10
C GLN A 228 -2.80 0.77 -5.62
N GLU A 229 -1.83 1.20 -6.43
CA GLU A 229 -0.94 2.30 -6.04
C GLU A 229 -1.66 3.65 -5.95
N ILE A 230 -2.60 3.94 -6.85
CA ILE A 230 -3.43 5.15 -6.75
C ILE A 230 -4.19 5.18 -5.41
N VAL A 231 -4.72 4.04 -4.99
CA VAL A 231 -5.51 3.93 -3.75
C VAL A 231 -4.60 3.99 -2.52
N PHE A 232 -3.58 3.14 -2.45
CA PHE A 232 -2.71 3.07 -1.27
C PHE A 232 -1.79 4.28 -1.14
N ARG A 233 -1.16 4.76 -2.23
CA ARG A 233 -0.14 5.83 -2.19
C ARG A 233 -0.70 7.19 -2.51
N GLY A 234 -1.75 7.25 -3.32
CA GLY A 234 -2.46 8.48 -3.61
C GLY A 234 -3.52 8.83 -2.58
N VAL A 235 -4.38 7.90 -2.21
CA VAL A 235 -5.51 8.19 -1.31
C VAL A 235 -5.15 7.96 0.16
N PHE A 236 -4.83 6.72 0.54
CA PHE A 236 -4.64 6.37 1.95
C PHE A 236 -3.39 7.02 2.53
N LEU A 237 -2.22 6.79 1.93
CA LEU A 237 -0.96 7.32 2.43
C LEU A 237 -1.05 8.83 2.61
N GLN A 238 -1.46 9.60 1.59
CA GLN A 238 -1.55 11.06 1.68
C GLN A 238 -2.52 11.53 2.78
N THR A 239 -3.63 10.80 3.01
CA THR A 239 -4.56 11.12 4.11
C THR A 239 -3.90 10.90 5.47
N PHE A 240 -3.13 9.83 5.64
CA PHE A 240 -2.50 9.52 6.93
C PHE A 240 -1.21 10.29 7.22
N ARG A 241 -0.60 10.93 6.21
CA ARG A 241 0.60 11.80 6.39
C ARG A 241 0.38 12.95 7.36
N GLN A 242 -0.85 13.38 7.59
CA GLN A 242 -1.16 14.39 8.61
C GLN A 242 -0.93 13.91 10.04
N PHE A 243 -0.76 12.60 10.25
CA PHE A 243 -0.46 11.96 11.54
C PHE A 243 0.99 11.42 11.56
N GLY A 244 1.85 11.87 10.65
CA GLY A 244 3.24 11.44 10.53
C GLY A 244 3.53 10.54 9.33
N ASP A 245 4.63 10.84 8.63
CA ASP A 245 5.04 10.14 7.40
C ASP A 245 5.43 8.67 7.69
N THR A 246 6.20 8.41 8.76
CA THR A 246 6.59 7.04 9.16
C THR A 246 5.38 6.19 9.54
N PHE A 247 4.44 6.77 10.29
CA PHE A 247 3.20 6.09 10.63
C PHE A 247 2.40 5.74 9.38
N ALA A 248 2.19 6.71 8.47
CA ALA A 248 1.45 6.52 7.23
C ALA A 248 2.05 5.40 6.34
N ILE A 249 3.38 5.37 6.19
CA ILE A 249 4.07 4.30 5.44
C ILE A 249 3.79 2.93 6.08
N MET A 250 3.98 2.83 7.40
CA MET A 250 3.84 1.56 8.11
C MET A 250 2.42 1.01 8.03
N ILE A 251 1.39 1.82 8.34
CA ILE A 251 0.01 1.33 8.33
C ILE A 251 -0.45 0.97 6.92
N THR A 252 -0.09 1.75 5.90
CA THR A 252 -0.50 1.45 4.52
C THR A 252 0.20 0.21 3.98
N ALA A 253 1.45 -0.05 4.38
CA ALA A 253 2.16 -1.27 4.05
C ALA A 253 1.53 -2.51 4.69
N VAL A 254 1.26 -2.47 6.00
CA VAL A 254 0.63 -3.57 6.73
C VAL A 254 -0.77 -3.86 6.20
N VAL A 255 -1.57 -2.81 5.98
CA VAL A 255 -2.93 -2.96 5.44
C VAL A 255 -2.90 -3.58 4.04
N ASN A 256 -1.97 -3.14 3.18
CA ASN A 256 -1.83 -3.69 1.84
C ASN A 256 -1.39 -5.16 1.87
N GLY A 257 -0.45 -5.53 2.74
CA GLY A 257 -0.04 -6.92 2.95
C GLY A 257 -1.18 -7.83 3.38
N LEU A 258 -2.01 -7.35 4.32
CA LEU A 258 -3.17 -8.09 4.82
C LEU A 258 -4.28 -8.29 3.76
N CYS A 259 -4.31 -7.48 2.69
CA CYS A 259 -5.25 -7.65 1.58
C CYS A 259 -4.96 -8.86 0.68
N TYR A 260 -3.89 -9.61 0.92
CA TYR A 260 -3.55 -10.83 0.17
C TYR A 260 -3.99 -12.13 0.86
N TYR A 261 -4.37 -12.07 2.14
CA TYR A 261 -4.93 -13.20 2.90
C TYR A 261 -4.05 -14.46 2.99
N ASP A 262 -2.74 -14.33 2.81
CA ASP A 262 -1.79 -15.43 2.91
C ASP A 262 -0.63 -15.06 3.86
N ILE A 263 -0.38 -15.93 4.84
CA ILE A 263 0.62 -15.68 5.90
C ILE A 263 2.06 -15.77 5.40
N THR A 264 2.31 -16.59 4.38
CA THR A 264 3.63 -16.78 3.77
C THR A 264 3.97 -15.62 2.82
N TYR A 265 2.97 -15.02 2.19
CA TYR A 265 3.10 -13.90 1.27
C TYR A 265 3.14 -12.54 1.98
N LEU A 266 2.53 -12.43 3.16
CA LEU A 266 2.39 -11.18 3.91
C LEU A 266 3.73 -10.46 4.14
N PRO A 267 4.80 -11.08 4.68
CA PRO A 267 6.05 -10.37 4.94
C PRO A 267 6.67 -9.78 3.68
N PHE A 268 6.61 -10.52 2.58
CA PHE A 268 7.11 -10.09 1.28
C PHE A 268 6.37 -8.82 0.80
N VAL A 269 5.03 -8.83 0.83
CA VAL A 269 4.23 -7.69 0.39
C VAL A 269 4.43 -6.49 1.30
N VAL A 270 4.45 -6.68 2.63
CA VAL A 270 4.65 -5.58 3.58
C VAL A 270 5.99 -4.88 3.32
N CYS A 271 7.07 -5.63 3.10
CA CYS A 271 8.38 -5.06 2.76
C CYS A 271 8.34 -4.28 1.43
N CYS A 272 7.80 -4.89 0.37
CA CYS A 272 7.67 -4.24 -0.94
C CYS A 272 6.86 -2.93 -0.84
N THR A 273 5.77 -2.97 -0.09
CA THR A 273 4.84 -1.87 0.03
C THR A 273 5.35 -0.75 0.94
N ALA A 274 6.10 -1.07 1.99
CA ALA A 274 6.80 -0.08 2.80
C ALA A 274 7.80 0.72 1.95
N VAL A 275 8.56 0.04 1.07
CA VAL A 275 9.53 0.69 0.19
C VAL A 275 8.83 1.60 -0.83
N LEU A 276 7.75 1.14 -1.45
CA LEU A 276 6.93 1.98 -2.34
C LEU A 276 6.39 3.24 -1.62
N GLY A 277 5.97 3.11 -0.36
CA GLY A 277 5.54 4.24 0.47
C GLY A 277 6.67 5.24 0.75
N LEU A 278 7.85 4.72 1.12
CA LEU A 278 9.05 5.53 1.35
C LEU A 278 9.44 6.34 0.10
N PHE A 279 9.52 5.69 -1.06
CA PHE A 279 9.87 6.38 -2.31
C PHE A 279 8.79 7.36 -2.78
N THR A 280 7.51 7.11 -2.47
CA THR A 280 6.42 8.06 -2.75
C THR A 280 6.65 9.37 -2.01
N ILE A 281 7.00 9.30 -0.72
CA ILE A 281 7.25 10.49 0.11
C ILE A 281 8.54 11.18 -0.32
N ARG A 282 9.62 10.42 -0.50
CA ARG A 282 10.93 10.98 -0.84
C ARG A 282 10.98 11.62 -2.23
N THR A 283 10.34 11.02 -3.23
CA THR A 283 10.25 11.62 -4.57
C THR A 283 9.11 12.63 -4.71
N GLY A 284 8.25 12.74 -3.69
CA GLY A 284 7.03 13.54 -3.72
C GLY A 284 6.08 13.17 -4.85
N SER A 285 6.05 11.90 -5.24
CA SER A 285 5.39 11.46 -6.47
C SER A 285 4.79 10.07 -6.37
N VAL A 286 3.47 9.99 -6.59
CA VAL A 286 2.75 8.71 -6.66
C VAL A 286 3.09 7.95 -7.94
N PHE A 287 3.41 8.66 -9.03
CA PHE A 287 3.85 8.04 -10.28
C PHE A 287 5.15 7.25 -10.13
N THR A 288 5.98 7.58 -9.14
CA THR A 288 7.18 6.82 -8.82
C THR A 288 6.79 5.42 -8.33
N ALA A 289 5.90 5.35 -7.34
CA ALA A 289 5.40 4.07 -6.83
C ALA A 289 4.64 3.27 -7.90
N ILE A 290 3.85 3.94 -8.75
CA ILE A 290 3.20 3.28 -9.90
C ILE A 290 4.25 2.63 -10.81
N SER A 291 5.29 3.37 -11.21
CA SER A 291 6.35 2.83 -12.07
C SER A 291 7.09 1.65 -11.42
N MET A 292 7.44 1.77 -10.15
CA MET A 292 8.08 0.69 -9.38
C MET A 292 7.18 -0.55 -9.31
N SER A 293 5.88 -0.36 -9.05
CA SER A 293 4.90 -1.45 -8.87
C SER A 293 4.62 -2.19 -10.18
N ILE A 294 4.45 -1.47 -11.30
CA ILE A 294 4.29 -2.09 -12.63
C ILE A 294 5.53 -2.92 -12.97
N CYS A 295 6.72 -2.32 -12.84
CA CYS A 295 7.96 -3.02 -13.09
C CYS A 295 8.08 -4.27 -12.19
N ALA A 296 7.64 -4.16 -10.93
CA ALA A 296 7.65 -5.28 -10.01
C ALA A 296 6.72 -6.42 -10.43
N HIS A 297 5.48 -6.11 -10.78
CA HIS A 297 4.49 -7.11 -11.16
C HIS A 297 4.79 -7.72 -12.52
N ILE A 298 5.35 -6.97 -13.48
CA ILE A 298 5.83 -7.52 -14.75
C ILE A 298 6.93 -8.55 -14.50
N THR A 299 7.95 -8.21 -13.71
CA THR A 299 9.04 -9.14 -13.37
C THR A 299 8.51 -10.38 -12.66
N ASN A 300 7.61 -10.20 -11.69
CA ASN A 300 6.97 -11.30 -10.97
C ASN A 300 6.14 -12.20 -11.90
N PHE A 301 5.41 -11.59 -12.84
CA PHE A 301 4.61 -12.31 -13.84
C PHE A 301 5.51 -13.15 -14.75
N VAL A 302 6.56 -12.56 -15.32
CA VAL A 302 7.48 -13.26 -16.23
C VAL A 302 8.19 -14.41 -15.52
N LEU A 303 8.74 -14.18 -14.31
CA LEU A 303 9.44 -15.22 -13.55
C LEU A 303 8.50 -16.38 -13.19
N SER A 304 7.32 -16.07 -12.66
CA SER A 304 6.36 -17.13 -12.34
C SER A 304 5.84 -17.83 -13.60
N TYR A 305 5.66 -17.15 -14.73
CA TYR A 305 5.24 -17.79 -15.98
C TYR A 305 6.28 -18.79 -16.50
N ILE A 306 7.58 -18.45 -16.44
CA ILE A 306 8.69 -19.36 -16.80
C ILE A 306 8.64 -20.66 -15.99
N VAL A 307 8.38 -20.53 -14.68
CA VAL A 307 8.32 -21.68 -13.77
C VAL A 307 7.08 -22.53 -13.99
N LEU A 308 5.93 -21.90 -14.22
CA LEU A 308 4.65 -22.59 -14.36
C LEU A 308 4.46 -23.28 -15.71
N TYR A 309 5.22 -22.90 -16.73
CA TYR A 309 5.23 -23.58 -18.04
C TYR A 309 6.00 -24.91 -18.03
N ASP A 310 6.47 -25.36 -16.85
CA ASP A 310 7.16 -26.63 -16.60
C ASP A 310 8.26 -26.98 -17.62
N LEU A 311 9.04 -25.97 -18.01
CA LEU A 311 10.16 -26.18 -18.92
C LEU A 311 11.27 -26.98 -18.20
N PRO A 312 12.00 -27.86 -18.92
CA PRO A 312 13.18 -28.49 -18.35
C PRO A 312 14.15 -27.40 -17.87
N TYR A 313 14.54 -27.47 -16.60
CA TYR A 313 15.40 -26.48 -15.93
C TYR A 313 14.76 -25.11 -15.63
N ALA A 314 13.44 -24.96 -15.63
CA ALA A 314 12.75 -23.68 -15.36
C ALA A 314 13.17 -23.00 -14.04
N LYS A 315 13.33 -23.78 -12.96
CA LYS A 315 13.80 -23.27 -11.66
C LYS A 315 15.25 -22.75 -11.72
N ILE A 316 16.11 -23.40 -12.49
CA ILE A 316 17.50 -22.93 -12.70
C ILE A 316 17.50 -21.64 -13.52
N ALA A 317 16.65 -21.55 -14.56
CA ALA A 317 16.47 -20.34 -15.34
C ALA A 317 15.96 -19.17 -14.47
N GLU A 318 14.98 -19.41 -13.58
CA GLU A 318 14.51 -18.41 -12.62
C GLU A 318 15.66 -17.85 -11.77
N VAL A 319 16.50 -18.72 -11.20
CA VAL A 319 17.65 -18.33 -10.37
C VAL A 319 18.69 -17.52 -11.16
N ILE A 320 18.98 -17.93 -12.40
CA ILE A 320 19.90 -17.21 -13.29
C ILE A 320 19.36 -15.80 -13.58
N ILE A 321 18.08 -15.69 -13.96
CA ILE A 321 17.45 -14.40 -14.26
C ILE A 321 17.45 -13.51 -13.01
N CYS A 322 17.13 -14.07 -11.83
CA CYS A 322 17.19 -13.34 -10.56
C CYS A 322 18.60 -12.80 -10.28
N THR A 323 19.63 -13.60 -10.54
CA THR A 323 21.04 -13.20 -10.33
C THR A 323 21.45 -12.10 -11.31
N VAL A 324 21.02 -12.18 -12.58
CA VAL A 324 21.25 -11.14 -13.58
C VAL A 324 20.53 -9.84 -13.17
N ILE A 325 19.28 -9.91 -12.72
CA ILE A 325 18.53 -8.74 -12.23
C ILE A 325 19.28 -8.06 -11.08
N VAL A 326 19.75 -8.82 -10.09
CA VAL A 326 20.51 -8.27 -8.97
C VAL A 326 21.83 -7.65 -9.44
N GLY A 327 22.58 -8.36 -10.31
CA GLY A 327 23.85 -7.85 -10.84
C GLY A 327 23.68 -6.54 -11.61
N VAL A 328 22.72 -6.46 -12.53
CA VAL A 328 22.41 -5.23 -13.29
C VAL A 328 21.94 -4.13 -12.34
N SER A 329 21.08 -4.46 -11.38
CA SER A 329 20.54 -3.49 -10.43
C SER A 329 21.61 -2.90 -9.52
N LEU A 330 22.57 -3.70 -9.05
CA LEU A 330 23.70 -3.24 -8.25
C LEU A 330 24.63 -2.31 -9.03
N VAL A 331 24.90 -2.62 -10.30
CA VAL A 331 25.71 -1.75 -11.18
C VAL A 331 24.99 -0.43 -11.45
N MET A 332 23.68 -0.47 -11.75
CA MET A 332 22.89 0.74 -11.96
C MET A 332 22.80 1.58 -10.68
N TYR A 333 22.58 0.95 -9.53
CA TYR A 333 22.54 1.61 -8.23
C TYR A 333 23.87 2.29 -7.92
N SER A 334 25.00 1.61 -8.10
CA SER A 334 26.34 2.15 -7.86
C SER A 334 26.66 3.36 -8.75
N LYS A 335 26.19 3.34 -10.01
CA LYS A 335 26.29 4.50 -10.91
C LYS A 335 25.39 5.65 -10.50
N LEU A 336 24.27 5.40 -9.86
CA LEU A 336 23.33 6.44 -9.44
C LEU A 336 23.73 7.09 -8.11
N THR A 337 24.32 6.32 -7.18
CA THR A 337 24.79 6.82 -5.88
C THR A 337 26.08 7.63 -5.97
N SER A 338 26.91 7.42 -7.00
CA SER A 338 28.09 8.25 -7.25
C SER A 338 27.78 9.70 -7.64
N PHE A 339 26.50 10.05 -7.85
CA PHE A 339 26.06 11.39 -8.28
C PHE A 339 25.45 12.27 -7.17
N GLY A 340 25.46 11.88 -5.90
CA GLY A 340 25.10 12.79 -4.81
C GLY A 340 24.70 12.14 -3.48
N ASP A 341 24.64 12.99 -2.44
CA ASP A 341 24.30 12.64 -1.06
C ASP A 341 22.83 12.22 -0.93
N TRP A 342 22.57 10.92 -1.07
CA TRP A 342 21.26 10.35 -0.77
C TRP A 342 21.27 9.70 0.61
N THR A 343 20.24 10.02 1.41
CA THR A 343 19.98 9.39 2.70
C THR A 343 18.56 8.83 2.77
N PHE A 344 18.42 7.73 3.53
CA PHE A 344 17.14 7.06 3.81
C PHE A 344 16.29 7.78 4.87
N ASN A 345 16.79 8.85 5.49
CA ASN A 345 16.11 9.50 6.61
C ASN A 345 14.89 10.30 6.16
N ILE A 346 13.79 10.12 6.90
CA ILE A 346 12.61 10.98 6.88
C ILE A 346 12.88 12.10 7.88
N GLU A 347 12.97 13.34 7.41
CA GLU A 347 13.41 14.47 8.24
C GLU A 347 12.35 14.91 9.27
N ASN A 348 11.05 14.72 8.97
CA ASN A 348 9.96 15.28 9.77
C ASN A 348 8.87 14.24 10.10
N ASP A 349 8.78 13.77 11.36
CA ASP A 349 7.60 13.09 11.91
C ASP A 349 6.82 14.09 12.79
N ASN A 350 6.09 14.99 12.13
CA ASN A 350 5.32 16.05 12.79
C ASN A 350 4.00 15.48 13.34
N SER A 351 4.05 14.86 14.51
CA SER A 351 2.90 14.24 15.20
C SER A 351 2.95 14.57 16.69
N PHE A 352 1.82 14.96 17.29
CA PHE A 352 1.71 15.22 18.73
C PHE A 352 1.49 13.92 19.52
N MET A 353 0.97 12.88 18.87
CA MET A 353 0.86 11.53 19.44
C MET A 353 2.15 10.73 19.27
N THR A 354 2.53 9.96 20.29
CA THR A 354 3.62 8.97 20.17
C THR A 354 3.23 7.84 19.22
N MET A 355 4.21 7.21 18.58
CA MET A 355 3.98 6.10 17.63
C MET A 355 3.16 4.96 18.23
N SER A 356 3.45 4.58 19.48
CA SER A 356 2.68 3.54 20.20
C SER A 356 1.20 3.93 20.38
N LYS A 357 0.91 5.19 20.75
CA LYS A 357 -0.48 5.68 20.88
C LYS A 357 -1.21 5.70 19.54
N ARG A 358 -0.51 6.06 18.44
CA ARG A 358 -1.05 6.04 17.07
C ARG A 358 -1.45 4.63 16.66
N VAL A 359 -0.53 3.66 16.79
CA VAL A 359 -0.79 2.24 16.49
C VAL A 359 -1.90 1.66 17.34
N LYS A 360 -1.87 1.90 18.65
CA LYS A 360 -2.93 1.44 19.56
C LYS A 360 -4.28 1.98 19.12
N SER A 361 -4.39 3.27 18.82
CA SER A 361 -5.65 3.89 18.39
C SER A 361 -6.14 3.37 17.03
N PHE A 362 -5.23 3.07 16.10
CA PHE A 362 -5.57 2.40 14.84
C PHE A 362 -6.23 1.04 15.08
N ILE A 363 -5.58 0.15 15.84
CA ILE A 363 -6.08 -1.21 16.13
C ILE A 363 -7.37 -1.16 16.97
N SER A 364 -7.49 -0.18 17.86
CA SER A 364 -8.67 0.00 18.73
C SER A 364 -9.92 0.48 17.98
N THR A 365 -9.81 0.85 16.70
CA THR A 365 -10.95 1.37 15.94
C THR A 365 -11.87 0.20 15.54
N ASN A 366 -13.15 0.28 15.90
CA ASN A 366 -14.12 -0.82 15.72
C ASN A 366 -14.13 -1.40 14.30
N SER A 367 -14.17 -0.57 13.25
CA SER A 367 -14.20 -1.06 11.87
C SER A 367 -12.91 -1.76 11.44
N ILE A 368 -11.75 -1.30 11.95
CA ILE A 368 -10.46 -1.95 11.72
C ILE A 368 -10.40 -3.28 12.48
N ALA A 369 -10.85 -3.31 13.74
CA ALA A 369 -10.87 -4.54 14.52
C ALA A 369 -11.76 -5.62 13.88
N VAL A 370 -12.94 -5.22 13.39
CA VAL A 370 -13.84 -6.11 12.62
C VAL A 370 -13.16 -6.62 11.35
N TRP A 371 -12.49 -5.74 10.60
CA TRP A 371 -11.76 -6.13 9.39
C TRP A 371 -10.59 -7.09 9.69
N ILE A 372 -9.79 -6.82 10.73
CA ILE A 372 -8.69 -7.72 11.14
C ILE A 372 -9.24 -9.09 11.52
N ALA A 373 -10.32 -9.14 12.32
CA ALA A 373 -10.95 -10.41 12.69
C ALA A 373 -11.44 -11.18 11.45
N ALA A 374 -12.09 -10.48 10.51
CA ALA A 374 -12.56 -11.09 9.26
C ALA A 374 -11.40 -11.62 8.40
N ILE A 375 -10.27 -10.91 8.34
CA ILE A 375 -9.07 -11.40 7.66
C ILE A 375 -8.51 -12.63 8.34
N LEU A 376 -8.37 -12.65 9.66
CA LEU A 376 -7.81 -13.80 10.36
C LEU A 376 -8.62 -15.06 10.09
N VAL A 377 -9.95 -14.93 10.10
CA VAL A 377 -10.86 -16.03 9.68
C VAL A 377 -10.64 -16.38 8.21
N THR A 378 -10.56 -15.40 7.32
CA THR A 378 -10.33 -15.64 5.88
C THR A 378 -9.00 -16.34 5.62
N MET A 379 -7.91 -15.91 6.26
CA MET A 379 -6.58 -16.53 6.18
C MET A 379 -6.63 -17.98 6.66
N PHE A 380 -7.39 -18.27 7.71
CA PHE A 380 -7.56 -19.64 8.20
C PHE A 380 -8.39 -20.50 7.24
N VAL A 381 -9.47 -19.96 6.67
CA VAL A 381 -10.33 -20.67 5.70
C VAL A 381 -9.63 -20.90 4.37
N CYS A 382 -8.85 -19.92 3.90
CA CYS A 382 -8.07 -20.00 2.66
C CYS A 382 -6.73 -20.74 2.85
N ALA A 383 -6.33 -21.07 4.08
CA ALA A 383 -5.14 -21.85 4.34
C ALA A 383 -5.31 -23.24 3.71
N ARG A 384 -4.43 -23.53 2.75
CA ARG A 384 -4.42 -24.83 2.10
C ARG A 384 -3.49 -25.76 2.87
N ILE A 385 -4.07 -26.81 3.44
CA ILE A 385 -3.33 -27.86 4.15
C ILE A 385 -3.07 -29.00 3.16
N ILE A 386 -1.85 -29.54 3.12
CA ILE A 386 -1.41 -30.59 2.19
C ILE A 386 -0.99 -31.85 2.91
#